data_AF-A0A141SBS9-F1
#
_entry.id   AF-A0A141SBS9-F1
#
_cell.length_a   1.000
_cell.length_b   1.000
_cell.length_c   1.000
_cell.angle_alpha   90.00
_cell.angle_beta   90.00
_cell.angle_gamma   90.00
#
_symmetry.space_group_name_H-M   'P 1'
#
loop_
_entity.id
_entity.type
_entity.pdbx_description
1 polymer ?
#
loop_
_entity_poly.entity_id
_entity_poly.type
_entity_poly.pdbx_seq_one_letter_code
_entity_poly.pdbx_strand_id
1 'polypeptide(L)'
;MNVLSCSINTLQGLYDTSGVEVGYVLEFIRDVSKTQIGEEYGPWVPFIGTMFLFIFVSNWSGALLPWKIIQLPHGELAAPTNDINTTVALSLLTSVAYFYAGLS
;
A
#
# COMPACT_ATOMS: atom_id res chain seq x y z
N MET A 1 -40.02 8.84 11.00
CA MET A 1 -38.72 8.74 11.69
C MET A 1 -37.94 7.44 11.44
N ASN A 2 -38.42 6.47 10.63
CA ASN A 2 -37.72 5.19 10.44
C ASN A 2 -36.78 5.15 9.23
N VAL A 3 -37.01 5.98 8.21
CA VAL A 3 -36.21 5.99 6.97
C VAL A 3 -34.83 6.62 7.16
N LEU A 4 -34.74 7.70 7.96
CA LEU A 4 -33.48 8.36 8.29
C LEU A 4 -32.59 7.50 9.21
N SER A 5 -33.21 6.79 10.18
CA SER A 5 -32.48 5.87 11.07
C SER A 5 -31.96 4.64 10.30
N CYS A 6 -32.75 4.10 9.36
CA CYS A 6 -32.31 3.04 8.44
C CYS A 6 -31.11 3.49 7.59
N SER A 7 -31.17 4.68 6.98
CA SER A 7 -30.08 5.21 6.16
C SER A 7 -28.79 5.46 6.96
N ILE A 8 -28.90 5.92 8.21
CA ILE A 8 -27.74 6.14 9.09
C ILE A 8 -27.11 4.81 9.50
N ASN A 9 -27.90 3.79 9.85
CA ASN A 9 -27.38 2.47 10.23
C ASN A 9 -26.74 1.74 9.04
N THR A 10 -27.26 1.92 7.82
CA THR A 10 -26.63 1.39 6.60
C THR A 10 -25.30 2.08 6.31
N LEU A 11 -25.20 3.39 6.50
CA LEU A 11 -23.94 4.14 6.34
C LEU A 11 -22.91 3.77 7.42
N GLN A 12 -23.34 3.58 8.66
CA GLN A 12 -22.49 3.07 9.74
C GLN A 12 -21.99 1.66 9.44
N GLY A 13 -22.86 0.76 8.98
CA GLY A 13 -22.45 -0.59 8.57
C GLY A 13 -21.50 -0.61 7.36
N LEU A 14 -21.65 0.33 6.41
CA LEU A 14 -20.71 0.52 5.30
C LEU A 14 -19.36 1.10 5.78
N TYR A 15 -19.37 2.03 6.73
CA TYR A 15 -18.16 2.56 7.36
C TYR A 15 -17.44 1.47 8.16
N ASP A 16 -18.17 0.65 8.91
CA ASP A 16 -17.60 -0.45 9.67
C ASP A 16 -17.02 -1.53 8.74
N THR A 17 -17.70 -1.85 7.63
CA THR A 17 -17.21 -2.81 6.64
C THR A 17 -15.94 -2.30 5.92
N SER A 18 -15.93 -1.03 5.50
CA SER A 18 -14.74 -0.42 4.88
C SER A 18 -13.59 -0.23 5.89
N GLY A 19 -13.91 0.05 7.16
CA GLY A 19 -12.94 0.10 8.25
C GLY A 19 -12.31 -1.27 8.55
N VAL A 20 -13.07 -2.35 8.37
CA VAL A 20 -12.60 -3.73 8.56
C VAL A 20 -11.54 -4.10 7.50
N GLU A 21 -11.72 -3.75 6.23
CA GLU A 21 -10.73 -4.05 5.17
C GLU A 21 -9.40 -3.32 5.40
N VAL A 22 -9.46 -2.02 5.72
CA VAL A 22 -8.27 -1.22 6.07
C VAL A 22 -7.62 -1.77 7.35
N GLY A 23 -8.43 -2.20 8.31
CA GLY A 23 -7.99 -2.88 9.53
C GLY A 23 -7.18 -4.14 9.24
N TYR A 24 -7.68 -5.03 8.38
CA TYR A 24 -6.98 -6.27 8.01
C TYR A 24 -5.62 -6.01 7.36
N VAL A 25 -5.53 -5.05 6.45
CA VAL A 25 -4.26 -4.69 5.80
C VAL A 25 -3.27 -4.13 6.81
N LEU A 26 -3.73 -3.27 7.72
CA LEU A 26 -2.90 -2.69 8.77
C LEU A 26 -2.40 -3.77 9.76
N GLU A 27 -3.26 -4.70 10.15
CA GLU A 27 -2.90 -5.85 11.00
C GLU A 27 -1.88 -6.74 10.30
N PHE A 28 -2.08 -7.05 9.02
CA PHE A 28 -1.10 -7.80 8.22
C PHE A 28 0.28 -7.12 8.20
N ILE A 29 0.32 -5.80 7.92
CA ILE A 29 1.58 -5.05 7.90
C ILE A 29 2.23 -5.05 9.29
N ARG A 30 1.43 -4.87 10.36
CA ARG A 30 1.93 -4.90 11.74
C ARG A 30 2.51 -6.26 12.10
N ASP A 31 1.83 -7.34 11.75
CA ASP A 31 2.29 -8.71 12.03
C ASP A 31 3.59 -9.04 11.29
N VAL A 32 3.68 -8.68 10.01
CA VAL A 32 4.93 -8.80 9.24
C VAL A 32 6.04 -7.97 9.88
N SER A 33 5.77 -6.70 10.19
CA SER A 33 6.77 -5.81 10.78
C SER A 33 7.26 -6.34 12.14
N LYS A 34 6.34 -6.78 13.01
CA LYS A 34 6.66 -7.35 14.32
C LYS A 34 7.48 -8.63 14.21
N THR A 35 7.13 -9.51 13.27
CA THR A 35 7.83 -10.77 13.07
C THR A 35 9.25 -10.57 12.54
N GLN A 36 9.46 -9.59 11.65
CA GLN A 36 10.75 -9.38 11.01
C GLN A 36 11.69 -8.44 11.78
N ILE A 37 11.14 -7.43 12.48
CA ILE A 37 11.93 -6.41 13.20
C ILE A 37 12.03 -6.73 14.71
N GLY A 38 11.00 -7.32 15.30
CA GLY A 38 10.91 -7.52 16.75
C GLY A 38 10.21 -6.37 17.46
N GLU A 39 10.53 -6.14 18.74
CA GLU A 39 9.80 -5.21 19.63
C GLU A 39 9.80 -3.74 19.15
N GLU A 40 10.82 -3.33 18.39
CA GLU A 40 10.95 -1.96 17.89
C GLU A 40 10.24 -1.72 16.54
N TYR A 41 9.35 -2.63 16.11
CA TYR A 41 8.64 -2.53 14.82
C TYR A 41 7.75 -1.30 14.66
N GLY A 42 7.25 -0.72 15.76
CA GLY A 42 6.21 0.31 15.75
C GLY A 42 6.48 1.48 14.79
N PRO A 43 7.62 2.18 14.90
CA PRO A 43 8.00 3.27 14.00
C PRO A 43 8.16 2.86 12.52
N TRP A 44 8.40 1.58 12.23
CA TRP A 44 8.64 1.06 10.88
C TRP A 44 7.37 0.63 10.14
N VAL A 45 6.25 0.47 10.85
CA VAL A 45 4.96 0.06 10.27
C VAL A 45 4.53 0.96 9.10
N PRO A 46 4.60 2.31 9.17
CA PRO A 46 4.21 3.17 8.05
C PRO A 46 5.14 3.01 6.84
N PHE A 47 6.44 2.80 7.08
CA PHE A 47 7.43 2.60 6.02
C PHE A 47 7.20 1.28 5.27
N ILE A 48 7.05 0.18 6.01
CA ILE A 48 6.77 -1.14 5.42
C ILE A 48 5.41 -1.12 4.71
N GLY A 49 4.40 -0.50 5.33
CA GLY A 49 3.05 -0.43 4.75
C GLY A 49 2.99 0.36 3.46
N THR A 50 3.66 1.52 3.38
CA THR A 50 3.71 2.33 2.16
C THR A 50 4.44 1.61 1.04
N MET A 51 5.58 0.97 1.33
CA MET A 51 6.32 0.17 0.36
C MET A 51 5.47 -1.00 -0.17
N PHE A 52 4.85 -1.77 0.74
CA PHE A 52 4.00 -2.90 0.38
C PHE A 52 2.83 -2.47 -0.50
N LEU A 53 2.05 -1.48 -0.07
CA LEU A 53 0.86 -1.03 -0.80
C LEU A 53 1.22 -0.40 -2.14
N PHE A 54 2.28 0.42 -2.19
CA PHE A 54 2.73 1.02 -3.43
C PHE A 54 3.11 -0.05 -4.45
N ILE A 55 3.95 -1.02 -4.08
CA ILE A 55 4.42 -2.07 -4.99
C ILE A 55 3.27 -3.00 -5.38
N PHE A 56 2.43 -3.40 -4.42
CA PHE A 56 1.29 -4.28 -4.66
C PHE A 56 0.30 -3.65 -5.64
N VAL A 57 -0.18 -2.43 -5.36
CA VAL A 57 -1.13 -1.73 -6.24
C VAL A 57 -0.49 -1.42 -7.58
N SER A 58 0.79 -1.03 -7.63
CA SER A 58 1.49 -0.77 -8.89
C SER A 58 1.54 -2.01 -9.79
N ASN A 59 1.92 -3.17 -9.24
CA ASN A 59 2.00 -4.41 -10.00
C ASN A 59 0.62 -4.90 -10.44
N TRP A 60 -0.38 -4.85 -9.55
CA TRP A 60 -1.75 -5.23 -9.89
C TRP A 60 -2.37 -4.28 -10.91
N SER A 61 -2.10 -2.97 -10.82
CA SER A 61 -2.54 -2.01 -11.83
C SER A 61 -1.94 -2.34 -13.20
N GLY A 62 -0.67 -2.74 -13.28
CA GLY A 62 -0.03 -3.18 -14.52
C GLY A 62 -0.63 -4.44 -15.14
N ALA A 63 -1.00 -5.41 -14.30
CA ALA A 63 -1.51 -6.69 -14.74
C ALA A 63 -3.00 -6.66 -15.10
N LEU A 64 -3.82 -5.92 -14.34
CA LEU A 64 -5.27 -5.89 -14.51
C LEU A 64 -5.75 -4.85 -15.52
N LEU A 65 -5.10 -3.69 -15.59
CA LEU A 65 -5.53 -2.63 -16.49
C LEU A 65 -4.92 -2.85 -17.88
N PRO A 66 -5.73 -2.80 -18.96
CA PRO A 66 -5.25 -3.04 -20.32
C PRO A 66 -4.57 -1.79 -20.88
N TRP A 67 -3.44 -1.40 -20.28
CA TRP A 67 -2.67 -0.19 -20.64
C TRP A 67 -2.25 -0.14 -22.11
N LYS A 68 -2.12 -1.31 -22.76
CA LYS A 68 -1.78 -1.46 -24.17
C LYS A 68 -2.86 -0.95 -25.14
N ILE A 69 -4.10 -0.70 -24.67
CA ILE A 69 -5.17 -0.10 -25.48
C ILE A 69 -4.89 1.39 -25.71
N ILE A 70 -4.23 2.07 -24.78
CA ILE A 70 -3.91 3.49 -24.87
C ILE A 70 -2.47 3.61 -25.39
N GLN A 71 -2.32 3.89 -26.68
CA GLN A 71 -1.00 4.14 -27.26
C GLN A 71 -0.64 5.61 -27.12
N LEU A 72 0.48 5.89 -26.46
CA LEU A 72 1.05 7.22 -26.42
C LEU A 72 1.94 7.44 -27.65
N PRO A 73 2.06 8.70 -28.12
CA PRO A 73 2.98 9.02 -29.20
C PRO A 73 4.44 8.68 -28.86
N HIS A 74 4.78 8.57 -27.56
CA HIS A 74 6.11 8.20 -27.06
C HIS A 74 5.97 7.32 -25.80
N GLY A 75 6.65 6.18 -25.77
CA GLY A 75 6.72 5.28 -24.61
C GLY A 75 5.58 4.26 -24.50
N GLU A 76 5.68 3.37 -23.51
CA GLU A 76 4.65 2.36 -23.20
C GLU A 76 4.02 2.66 -21.84
N LEU A 77 2.69 2.66 -21.77
CA LEU A 77 1.98 2.65 -20.49
C LEU A 77 2.07 1.24 -19.89
N ALA A 78 2.67 1.16 -18.70
CA ALA A 78 2.83 -0.06 -17.93
C ALA A 78 2.78 0.29 -16.43
N ALA A 79 2.94 -0.72 -15.57
CA ALA A 79 3.07 -0.48 -14.12
C ALA A 79 4.19 0.53 -13.82
N PRO A 80 4.05 1.38 -12.78
CA PRO A 80 5.13 2.26 -12.32
C PRO A 80 6.44 1.55 -11.98
N THR A 81 6.36 0.28 -11.57
CA THR A 81 7.49 -0.61 -11.26
C THR A 81 8.22 -1.14 -12.50
N ASN A 82 7.73 -0.84 -13.70
CA ASN A 82 8.41 -1.16 -14.96
C ASN A 82 9.58 -0.19 -15.26
N ASP A 83 9.59 1.00 -14.66
CA ASP A 83 10.69 1.96 -14.80
C ASP A 83 11.82 1.62 -13.81
N ILE A 84 13.05 1.59 -14.33
CA ILE A 84 14.27 1.42 -13.53
C ILE A 84 14.42 2.52 -12.48
N ASN A 85 14.01 3.75 -12.77
CA ASN A 85 14.12 4.87 -11.84
C ASN A 85 13.29 4.62 -10.58
N THR A 86 12.08 4.08 -10.74
CA THR A 86 11.21 3.73 -9.62
C THR A 86 11.83 2.63 -8.77
N THR A 87 12.29 1.54 -9.39
CA THR A 87 12.84 0.39 -8.65
C THR A 87 14.17 0.73 -7.97
N VAL A 88 15.04 1.49 -8.64
CA VAL A 88 16.28 2.01 -8.06
C VAL A 88 15.98 2.96 -6.91
N ALA A 89 15.04 3.90 -7.06
CA ALA A 89 14.67 4.81 -5.98
C ALA A 89 14.13 4.06 -4.74
N LEU A 90 13.25 3.07 -4.94
CA LEU A 90 12.70 2.24 -3.85
C LEU A 90 13.78 1.40 -3.15
N SER A 91 14.71 0.82 -3.90
CA SER A 91 15.81 0.03 -3.32
C SER A 91 16.79 0.90 -2.54
N LEU A 92 17.13 2.09 -3.05
CA LEU A 92 17.98 3.05 -2.34
C LEU A 92 17.29 3.57 -1.08
N LEU A 93 15.99 3.89 -1.16
CA LEU A 93 15.19 4.32 -0.01
C LEU A 93 15.17 3.24 1.08
N THR A 94 15.02 1.96 0.71
CA THR A 94 15.12 0.83 1.65
C THR A 94 16.51 0.69 2.25
N SER A 95 17.55 0.85 1.43
CA SER A 95 18.94 0.80 1.91
C SER A 95 19.25 1.91 2.91
N VAL A 96 18.85 3.16 2.62
CA VAL A 96 19.02 4.29 3.52
C VAL A 96 18.25 4.07 4.82
N ALA A 97 17.01 3.57 4.76
CA ALA A 97 16.22 3.23 5.93
C ALA A 97 16.91 2.20 6.83
N TYR A 98 17.51 1.16 6.25
CA TYR A 98 18.28 0.16 6.99
C TYR A 98 19.51 0.77 7.68
N PHE A 99 20.30 1.60 6.97
CA PHE A 99 21.44 2.27 7.57
C PHE A 99 21.03 3.28 8.65
N TYR A 100 19.92 3.99 8.47
CA TYR A 100 19.35 4.87 9.49
C TYR A 100 19.02 4.09 10.77
N ALA A 101 18.34 2.93 10.64
CA ALA A 101 18.03 2.05 11.76
C ALA A 101 19.27 1.57 12.52
N GLY A 102 20.38 1.30 11.80
CA GLY A 102 21.62 0.82 12.41
C GLY A 102 22.49 1.90 13.04
N LEU A 103 22.25 3.18 12.72
CA LEU A 103 22.99 4.33 13.26
C LEU A 103 22.23 5.06 14.38
N SER A 104 20.90 4.90 14.45
CA SER A 104 20.04 5.43 15.51
C SER A 104 20.06 4.55 16.75
#